data_AF-A0A0G9GXZ5-F1
#
_entry.id   AF-A0A0G9GXZ5-F1
#
_cell.length_a   1.000
_cell.length_b   1.000
_cell.length_c   1.000
_cell.angle_alpha   90.00
_cell.angle_beta   90.00
_cell.angle_gamma   90.00
#
_symmetry.space_group_name_H-M   'P 1'
#
loop_
_entity.id
_entity.type
_entity.pdbx_description
1 polymer ?
#
loop_
_entity_poly.entity_id
_entity_poly.type
_entity_poly.pdbx_seq_one_letter_code
_entity_poly.pdbx_strand_id
1 'polypeptide(L)'
;LTTLSQKIENYALDNGAPPQQLQDLMVKPANARNWQGPYAKESELHDPWGHEFGYKAPGDHGAFDLIFYGQDGKPGGDGYSADVGNWQ
;
A
#
# COMPACT_ATOMS: atom_id res chain seq x y z
N LEU A 1 -5.60 -5.62 -3.50
CA LEU A 1 -5.80 -4.52 -2.53
C LEU A 1 -5.81 -5.00 -1.07
N THR A 2 -6.71 -5.92 -0.70
CA THR A 2 -6.90 -6.40 0.69
C THR A 2 -5.62 -6.93 1.33
N THR A 3 -4.90 -7.84 0.66
CA THR A 3 -3.67 -8.44 1.19
C THR A 3 -2.57 -7.40 1.46
N LEU A 4 -2.41 -6.42 0.57
CA LEU A 4 -1.40 -5.36 0.75
C LEU A 4 -1.80 -4.41 1.88
N SER A 5 -3.09 -4.08 1.98
CA SER A 5 -3.64 -3.29 3.10
C SER A 5 -3.37 -3.94 4.45
N GLN A 6 -3.59 -5.25 4.56
CA GLN A 6 -3.28 -6.01 5.79
C GLN A 6 -1.79 -5.99 6.14
N LYS A 7 -0.89 -6.01 5.15
CA LYS A 7 0.56 -5.91 5.39
C LYS A 7 0.95 -4.52 5.91
N ILE A 8 0.34 -3.47 5.37
CA ILE A 8 0.49 -2.08 5.86
C ILE A 8 0.02 -1.97 7.30
N GLU A 9 -1.14 -2.56 7.62
CA GLU A 9 -1.67 -2.60 8.99
C GLU A 9 -0.73 -3.34 9.94
N ASN A 10 -0.19 -4.50 9.56
CA ASN A 10 0.78 -5.22 10.37
C ASN A 10 2.04 -4.40 10.65
N TYR A 11 2.58 -3.71 9.64
CA TYR A 11 3.69 -2.79 9.85
C TYR A 11 3.32 -1.69 10.85
N ALA A 12 2.09 -1.15 10.74
CA ALA A 12 1.60 -0.10 11.62
C ALA A 12 1.39 -0.57 13.06
N LEU A 13 0.96 -1.81 13.26
CA LEU A 13 0.84 -2.41 14.59
C LEU A 13 2.20 -2.52 15.28
N ASP A 14 3.24 -2.90 14.55
CA ASP A 14 4.59 -3.03 15.13
C ASP A 14 5.23 -1.66 15.39
N ASN A 15 5.12 -0.73 14.44
CA ASN A 15 5.85 0.55 14.46
C ASN A 15 5.04 1.74 14.98
N GLY A 16 3.74 1.55 15.22
CA GLY A 16 2.80 2.57 15.71
C GLY A 16 2.26 3.51 14.63
N ALA A 17 2.70 3.38 13.38
CA ALA A 17 2.21 4.17 12.24
C ALA A 17 2.42 3.40 10.92
N PRO A 18 1.56 3.64 9.90
CA PRO A 18 1.78 3.10 8.56
C PRO A 18 3.15 3.49 7.99
N PRO A 19 3.70 2.68 7.07
CA PRO A 19 4.93 3.03 6.37
C PRO A 19 4.77 4.35 5.61
N GLN A 20 5.87 5.08 5.40
CA GLN A 20 5.82 6.31 4.61
C GLN A 20 5.75 6.00 3.12
N GLN A 21 6.33 4.87 2.71
CA GLN A 21 6.34 4.37 1.34
C GLN A 21 6.09 2.86 1.33
N LEU A 22 5.48 2.32 0.28
CA LEU A 22 5.24 0.86 0.19
C LEU A 22 6.52 0.03 0.28
N GLN A 23 7.65 0.59 -0.17
CA GLN A 23 8.97 -0.03 -0.10
C GLN A 23 9.43 -0.27 1.35
N ASP A 24 8.92 0.47 2.33
CA ASP A 24 9.25 0.27 3.75
C ASP A 24 8.73 -1.08 4.30
N LEU A 25 7.78 -1.70 3.59
CA LEU A 25 7.33 -3.06 3.86
C LEU A 25 8.38 -4.12 3.48
N MET A 26 9.25 -3.82 2.51
CA MET A 26 10.30 -4.72 2.05
C MET A 26 11.65 -4.38 2.69
N VAL A 27 11.96 -3.11 2.84
CA VAL A 27 13.23 -2.60 3.36
C VAL A 27 12.98 -1.82 4.64
N LYS A 28 13.66 -2.18 5.73
CA LYS A 28 13.54 -1.47 7.00
C LYS A 28 13.91 0.02 6.84
N PRO A 29 12.99 0.96 7.09
CA PRO A 29 13.35 2.38 7.09
C PRO A 29 14.01 2.78 8.41
N ALA A 30 14.78 3.87 8.40
CA ALA A 30 15.58 4.31 9.55
C ALA A 30 14.75 4.66 10.79
N ASN A 31 13.49 5.07 10.60
CA ASN A 31 12.55 5.45 11.66
C ASN A 31 11.74 4.28 12.23
N ALA A 32 11.78 3.08 11.62
CA ALA A 32 11.04 1.91 12.07
C ALA A 32 11.79 1.15 13.19
N ARG A 33 11.59 1.59 14.43
CA ARG A 33 12.29 1.04 15.61
C ARG A 33 11.94 -0.42 15.88
N ASN A 34 10.68 -0.81 15.65
CA ASN A 34 10.14 -2.13 15.99
C ASN A 34 9.97 -3.04 14.77
N TRP A 35 10.53 -2.69 13.62
CA TRP A 35 10.39 -3.42 12.37
C TRP A 35 10.70 -4.92 12.52
N GLN A 36 9.71 -5.77 12.23
CA GLN A 36 9.76 -7.24 12.25
C GLN A 36 9.75 -7.85 10.83
N GLY A 37 9.91 -7.02 9.81
CA GLY A 37 9.76 -7.42 8.41
C GLY A 37 10.87 -8.34 7.87
N PRO A 38 10.87 -8.57 6.54
CA PRO A 38 10.02 -7.92 5.55
C PRO A 38 8.56 -8.36 5.64
N TYR A 39 7.64 -7.39 5.54
CA TYR A 39 6.19 -7.59 5.57
C TYR A 39 5.62 -7.92 4.18
N ALA A 40 6.31 -7.48 3.12
CA ALA A 40 5.95 -7.71 1.73
C ALA A 40 7.17 -8.07 0.88
N LYS A 41 6.92 -8.74 -0.24
CA LYS A 41 7.85 -8.95 -1.34
C LYS A 41 7.59 -7.93 -2.44
N GLU A 42 8.59 -7.67 -3.28
CA GLU A 42 8.50 -6.77 -4.43
C GLU A 42 7.29 -7.09 -5.34
N SER A 43 7.03 -8.37 -5.59
CA SER A 43 5.91 -8.84 -6.42
C SER A 43 4.53 -8.56 -5.81
N GLU A 44 4.46 -8.20 -4.52
CA GLU A 44 3.21 -7.88 -3.81
C GLU A 44 2.98 -6.37 -3.71
N LEU A 45 3.98 -5.56 -4.06
CA LEU A 45 3.87 -4.09 -4.12
C LEU A 45 3.34 -3.59 -5.46
N HIS A 46 3.20 -4.49 -6.43
CA HIS A 46 2.66 -4.22 -7.75
C HIS A 46 1.34 -4.95 -7.95
N ASP A 47 0.51 -4.39 -8.82
CA ASP A 47 -0.74 -5.00 -9.25
C ASP A 47 -0.47 -6.21 -10.20
N PRO A 48 -1.51 -6.97 -10.61
CA PRO A 48 -1.36 -8.08 -11.54
C PRO A 48 -0.79 -7.73 -12.93
N TRP A 49 -0.81 -6.46 -13.32
CA TRP A 49 -0.28 -5.93 -14.57
C TRP A 49 1.12 -5.30 -14.42
N GLY A 50 1.65 -5.25 -13.20
CA GLY A 50 2.96 -4.68 -12.87
C GLY A 50 2.94 -3.19 -12.58
N HIS A 51 1.79 -2.57 -12.39
CA HIS A 51 1.71 -1.16 -12.00
C HIS A 51 1.86 -1.00 -10.49
N GLU A 52 2.40 0.15 -10.07
CA GLU A 52 2.44 0.54 -8.67
C GLU A 52 1.04 0.91 -8.16
N PHE A 53 0.75 0.57 -6.90
CA PHE A 53 -0.44 1.08 -6.24
C PHE A 53 -0.28 2.56 -5.88
N GLY A 54 -1.37 3.32 -5.97
CA GLY A 54 -1.42 4.62 -5.31
C GLY A 54 -1.35 4.42 -3.80
N TYR A 55 -0.47 5.14 -3.11
CA TYR A 55 -0.33 5.04 -1.67
C TYR A 55 -0.12 6.40 -1.03
N LYS A 56 -0.78 6.65 0.09
CA LYS A 56 -0.65 7.88 0.85
C LYS A 56 -0.77 7.62 2.36
N ALA A 57 0.19 8.11 3.13
CA ALA A 57 0.18 8.07 4.59
C ALA A 57 0.73 9.40 5.16
N PRO A 58 -0.05 10.17 5.94
CA PRO A 58 -1.43 9.91 6.35
C PRO A 58 -2.43 9.97 5.18
N GLY A 59 -3.40 9.05 5.17
CA GLY A 59 -4.46 8.99 4.16
C GLY A 59 -5.51 10.09 4.33
N ASP A 60 -6.28 10.35 3.27
CA ASP A 60 -7.44 11.25 3.34
C ASP A 60 -8.67 10.55 3.95
N HIS A 61 -8.72 9.21 3.88
CA HIS A 61 -9.84 8.39 4.35
C HIS A 61 -9.53 7.61 5.64
N GLY A 62 -8.32 7.74 6.18
CA GLY A 62 -7.90 7.03 7.39
C GLY A 62 -6.41 7.16 7.69
N ALA A 63 -5.85 6.13 8.34
CA ALA A 63 -4.42 6.11 8.65
C ALA A 63 -3.55 6.10 7.38
N PHE A 64 -4.02 5.41 6.34
CA PHE A 64 -3.42 5.39 5.01
C PHE A 64 -4.50 5.15 3.97
N ASP A 65 -4.21 5.60 2.75
CA ASP A 65 -5.00 5.33 1.55
C ASP A 65 -4.16 4.46 0.62
N LEU A 66 -4.75 3.38 0.13
CA LEU A 66 -4.18 2.49 -0.88
C LEU A 66 -5.16 2.37 -2.05
N ILE A 67 -4.68 2.66 -3.25
CA ILE A 67 -5.48 2.79 -4.47
C ILE A 67 -4.94 1.83 -5.53
N PHE A 68 -5.83 1.05 -6.10
CA PHE A 68 -5.59 0.26 -7.30
C PHE A 68 -6.18 0.98 -8.50
N TYR A 69 -5.33 1.34 -9.47
CA TYR A 69 -5.70 2.17 -10.63
C TYR A 69 -6.28 1.39 -11.82
N GLY A 70 -6.95 0.27 -11.55
CA GLY A 70 -7.51 -0.55 -12.62
C GLY A 70 -6.46 -1.15 -13.57
N GLN A 71 -6.95 -1.67 -14.70
CA GLN A 71 -6.12 -2.34 -15.70
C GLN A 71 -5.12 -1.40 -16.43
N ASP A 72 -5.39 -0.10 -16.49
CA ASP A 72 -4.55 0.89 -17.19
C ASP A 72 -3.50 1.54 -16.29
N GLY A 73 -3.55 1.31 -14.97
CA GLY A 73 -2.53 1.76 -14.03
C GLY A 73 -2.49 3.28 -13.85
N LYS A 74 -3.59 3.98 -14.15
CA LYS A 74 -3.68 5.44 -14.09
C LYS A 74 -4.88 5.90 -13.28
N PRO A 75 -4.78 7.04 -12.57
CA PRO A 75 -5.92 7.62 -11.88
C PRO A 75 -7.10 7.90 -12.82
N GLY A 76 -8.31 7.59 -12.36
CA GLY A 76 -9.56 7.77 -13.07
C GLY A 76 -10.08 6.49 -13.70
N GLY A 77 -10.57 6.59 -14.94
CA GLY A 77 -11.09 5.44 -15.68
C GLY A 77 -12.48 4.98 -15.26
N ASP A 78 -13.04 4.07 -16.07
CA ASP A 78 -14.36 3.47 -15.88
C ASP A 78 -14.28 1.94 -16.10
N GLY A 79 -15.23 1.20 -15.54
CA GLY A 79 -15.28 -0.26 -15.71
C GLY A 79 -14.05 -0.96 -15.13
N TYR A 80 -13.29 -1.68 -15.96
CA TYR A 80 -12.05 -2.37 -15.54
C TYR A 80 -10.87 -1.42 -15.27
N SER A 81 -11.00 -0.16 -15.68
CA SER A 81 -10.03 0.91 -15.41
C SER A 81 -10.43 1.77 -14.21
N ALA A 82 -11.54 1.48 -13.55
CA ALA A 82 -11.98 2.28 -12.41
C ALA A 82 -11.03 2.10 -11.21
N ASP A 83 -10.67 3.22 -10.59
CA ASP A 83 -9.92 3.25 -9.34
C ASP A 83 -10.68 2.59 -8.19
N VAL A 84 -9.96 1.78 -7.41
CA VAL A 84 -10.48 1.14 -6.19
C VAL A 84 -9.61 1.46 -4.99
N GLY A 85 -10.19 2.12 -3.99
CA GLY A 85 -9.54 2.49 -2.74
C GLY A 85 -9.79 1.49 -1.61
N ASN A 86 -8.91 1.41 -0.62
CA ASN A 86 -9.05 0.48 0.51
C ASN A 86 -10.14 0.88 1.53
N TRP A 87 -10.72 2.07 1.36
CA TRP A 87 -11.81 2.59 2.19
C TRP A 87 -13.22 2.33 1.61
N GLN A 88 -13.29 1.77 0.40
CA GLN A 88 -14.55 1.37 -0.24
C GLN A 88 -14.99 -0.02 0.24
#